data_AF-A0A941A304-F1
#
_entry.id   AF-A0A941A304-F1
#
_cell.length_a   1.000
_cell.length_b   1.000
_cell.length_c   1.000
_cell.angle_alpha   90.00
_cell.angle_beta   90.00
_cell.angle_gamma   90.00
#
_symmetry.space_group_name_H-M   'P 1'
#
loop_
_entity.id
_entity.type
_entity.pdbx_description
1 polymer ?
#
loop_
_entity_poly.entity_id
_entity_poly.type
_entity_poly.pdbx_seq_one_letter_code
_entity_poly.pdbx_strand_id
1 'polypeptide(L)'
;MQNRKILVAFMVLILLLMVGCGSDPVKSDLEEYLNFEMSVQKEAENFSLDLMSNMSNTAKDKAEVVKMFSDANGKLTEFAEKQKGYKPKTKEVQAIHDKYLKMLDNSTYVFNEITNMLNADKPTKEQLETLTQKQQEIIKLTKEYRDDIRNLAEQKKVEVKLFK
;
A
#
# COMPACT_ATOMS: atom_id res chain seq x y z
N MET A 1 -14.69 52.07 26.49
CA MET A 1 -14.69 51.18 25.30
C MET A 1 -13.49 50.24 25.20
N GLN A 2 -12.33 50.60 25.75
CA GLN A 2 -11.08 49.83 25.62
C GLN A 2 -11.13 48.44 26.29
N ASN A 3 -11.74 48.36 27.48
CA ASN A 3 -11.87 47.10 28.24
C ASN A 3 -12.79 46.06 27.57
N ARG A 4 -13.78 46.50 26.77
CA ARG A 4 -14.67 45.62 26.00
C ARG A 4 -13.95 44.95 24.82
N LYS A 5 -12.99 45.65 24.19
CA LYS A 5 -12.22 45.12 23.04
C LYS A 5 -11.17 44.08 23.49
N ILE A 6 -10.57 44.29 24.66
CA ILE A 6 -9.60 43.35 25.26
C ILE A 6 -10.28 42.02 25.65
N LEU A 7 -11.50 42.10 26.20
CA LEU A 7 -12.27 40.93 26.61
C LEU A 7 -12.71 40.06 25.42
N VAL A 8 -13.10 40.69 24.30
CA VAL A 8 -13.41 39.98 23.04
C VAL A 8 -12.16 39.35 22.44
N ALA A 9 -11.02 40.03 22.45
CA ALA A 9 -9.76 39.48 21.94
C ALA A 9 -9.28 38.26 22.76
N PHE A 10 -9.42 38.30 24.09
CA PHE A 10 -9.11 37.16 24.96
C PHE A 10 -10.06 35.97 24.75
N MET A 11 -11.35 36.25 24.52
CA MET A 11 -12.34 35.20 24.27
C MET A 11 -12.12 34.50 22.92
N VAL A 12 -11.70 35.24 21.88
CA VAL A 12 -11.28 34.66 20.59
C VAL A 12 -9.99 33.83 20.73
N LEU A 13 -9.04 34.27 21.56
CA LEU A 13 -7.82 33.52 21.83
C LEU A 13 -8.09 32.19 22.54
N ILE A 14 -9.03 32.19 23.50
CA ILE A 14 -9.46 30.97 24.22
C ILE A 14 -10.23 30.02 23.29
N LEU A 15 -11.06 30.54 22.37
CA LEU A 15 -11.73 29.74 21.35
C LEU A 15 -10.72 29.10 20.37
N LEU A 16 -9.64 29.80 20.01
CA LEU A 16 -8.55 29.26 19.19
C LEU A 16 -7.73 28.18 19.93
N LEU A 17 -7.60 28.27 21.25
CA LEU A 17 -6.95 27.24 22.07
C LEU A 17 -7.84 26.00 22.31
N MET A 18 -9.16 26.13 22.14
CA MET A 18 -10.10 25.00 22.23
C MET A 18 -10.28 24.21 20.92
N VAL A 19 -9.77 24.69 19.78
CA VAL A 19 -9.73 23.92 18.52
C VAL A 19 -8.60 22.87 18.52
N GLY A 20 -7.76 22.85 19.56
CA GLY A 20 -6.69 21.87 19.76
C GLY A 20 -7.03 20.70 20.69
N CYS A 21 -8.29 20.55 21.11
CA CYS A 21 -8.73 19.48 22.00
C CYS A 21 -9.67 18.52 21.24
N GLY A 22 -9.20 17.31 20.87
CA GLY A 22 -10.14 16.19 20.73
C GLY A 22 -9.89 15.08 19.70
N SER A 23 -9.09 15.28 18.63
CA SER A 23 -8.86 14.22 17.63
C SER A 23 -7.43 13.69 17.70
N ASP A 24 -7.25 12.40 18.00
CA ASP A 24 -5.97 11.70 17.84
C ASP A 24 -5.58 11.73 16.35
N PRO A 25 -4.54 12.49 15.94
CA PRO A 25 -4.22 12.67 14.53
C PRO A 25 -3.81 11.37 13.85
N VAL A 26 -3.20 10.44 14.61
CA VAL A 26 -2.81 9.11 14.11
C VAL A 26 -4.05 8.26 13.87
N LYS A 27 -5.05 8.36 14.75
CA LYS A 27 -6.33 7.67 14.55
C LYS A 27 -7.02 8.14 13.26
N SER A 28 -7.15 9.45 13.07
CA SER A 28 -7.79 10.03 11.88
C SER A 28 -7.05 9.64 10.60
N ASP A 29 -5.72 9.73 10.62
CA ASP A 29 -4.89 9.37 9.47
C ASP A 29 -4.96 7.86 9.16
N LEU A 30 -5.02 7.01 10.19
CA LEU A 30 -5.21 5.57 10.00
C LEU A 30 -6.59 5.26 9.40
N GLU A 31 -7.66 5.89 9.88
CA GLU A 31 -9.01 5.71 9.31
C GLU A 31 -9.05 6.13 7.83
N GLU A 32 -8.46 7.27 7.48
CA GLU A 32 -8.31 7.72 6.10
C GLU A 32 -7.49 6.73 5.26
N TYR A 33 -6.38 6.23 5.81
CA TYR A 33 -5.52 5.26 5.14
C TYR A 33 -6.25 3.95 4.85
N LEU A 34 -6.95 3.39 5.84
CA LEU A 34 -7.71 2.15 5.67
C LEU A 34 -8.85 2.32 4.65
N ASN A 35 -9.49 3.49 4.61
CA ASN A 35 -10.51 3.80 3.61
C ASN A 35 -9.91 3.90 2.20
N PHE A 36 -8.75 4.55 2.07
CA PHE A 36 -8.01 4.57 0.80
C PHE A 36 -7.65 3.15 0.36
N GLU A 37 -7.05 2.34 1.24
CA GLU A 37 -6.67 0.96 0.96
C GLU A 37 -7.87 0.10 0.53
N MET A 38 -9.02 0.22 1.21
CA MET A 38 -10.25 -0.47 0.79
C MET A 38 -10.73 -0.02 -0.60
N SER A 39 -10.58 1.26 -0.94
CA SER A 39 -11.02 1.79 -2.24
C SER A 39 -10.23 1.19 -3.40
N VAL A 40 -8.95 0.86 -3.17
CA VAL A 40 -8.06 0.26 -4.17
C VAL A 40 -8.00 -1.28 -4.07
N GLN A 41 -8.43 -1.88 -2.96
CA GLN A 41 -8.40 -3.33 -2.72
C GLN A 41 -9.15 -4.12 -3.79
N LYS A 42 -10.31 -3.64 -4.25
CA LYS A 42 -11.07 -4.33 -5.30
C LYS A 42 -10.28 -4.47 -6.61
N GLU A 43 -9.46 -3.49 -6.94
CA GLU A 43 -8.60 -3.56 -8.13
C GLU A 43 -7.50 -4.62 -7.94
N ALA A 44 -6.91 -4.69 -6.75
CA ALA A 44 -5.90 -5.69 -6.41
C ALA A 44 -6.46 -7.13 -6.38
N GLU A 45 -7.68 -7.30 -5.88
CA GLU A 45 -8.39 -8.60 -5.89
C GLU A 45 -8.72 -9.04 -7.32
N ASN A 46 -9.30 -8.15 -8.13
CA ASN A 46 -9.58 -8.44 -9.54
C ASN A 46 -8.29 -8.77 -10.30
N PHE A 47 -7.21 -8.03 -10.07
CA PHE A 47 -5.90 -8.29 -10.65
C PHE A 47 -5.40 -9.70 -10.29
N SER A 48 -5.50 -10.08 -9.02
CA SER A 48 -5.05 -11.39 -8.54
C SER A 48 -5.87 -12.52 -9.15
N LEU A 49 -7.20 -12.38 -9.19
CA LEU A 49 -8.11 -13.37 -9.79
C LEU A 49 -7.89 -13.51 -11.30
N ASP A 50 -7.76 -12.40 -12.01
CA ASP A 50 -7.45 -12.37 -13.44
C ASP A 50 -6.14 -13.11 -13.72
N LEU A 51 -5.08 -12.83 -12.95
CA LEU A 51 -3.78 -13.47 -13.12
C LEU A 51 -3.86 -14.98 -12.88
N MET A 52 -4.53 -15.41 -11.81
CA MET A 52 -4.71 -16.83 -11.50
C MET A 52 -5.53 -17.56 -12.58
N SER A 53 -6.62 -16.95 -13.03
CA SER A 53 -7.49 -17.51 -14.08
C SER A 53 -6.74 -17.65 -15.40
N ASN A 54 -6.02 -16.61 -15.81
CA ASN A 54 -5.25 -16.62 -17.04
C ASN A 54 -4.10 -17.62 -16.99
N MET A 55 -3.38 -17.72 -15.87
CA MET A 55 -2.26 -18.65 -15.73
C MET A 55 -2.69 -20.11 -15.90
N SER A 56 -3.88 -20.49 -15.43
CA SER A 56 -4.44 -21.82 -15.64
C SER A 56 -4.75 -22.12 -17.11
N ASN A 57 -5.04 -21.10 -17.92
CA ASN A 57 -5.47 -21.23 -19.31
C ASN A 57 -4.31 -21.11 -20.32
N THR A 58 -3.31 -20.29 -20.02
CA THR A 58 -2.24 -19.92 -20.95
C THR A 58 -0.94 -20.69 -20.76
N ALA A 59 -0.81 -21.52 -19.71
CA ALA A 59 0.43 -22.21 -19.35
C ALA A 59 1.07 -23.11 -20.43
N LYS A 60 0.36 -23.39 -21.53
CA LYS A 60 0.84 -24.24 -22.63
C LYS A 60 1.52 -23.47 -23.76
N ASP A 61 1.32 -22.15 -23.85
CA ASP A 61 1.90 -21.32 -24.90
C ASP A 61 2.81 -20.25 -24.29
N LYS A 62 4.10 -20.30 -24.65
CA LYS A 62 5.12 -19.37 -24.15
C LYS A 62 4.77 -17.91 -24.48
N ALA A 63 4.27 -17.62 -25.67
CA ALA A 63 3.91 -16.26 -26.08
C ALA A 63 2.72 -15.73 -25.28
N GLU A 64 1.72 -16.58 -25.00
CA GLU A 64 0.59 -16.21 -24.15
C GLU A 64 1.01 -15.98 -22.69
N VAL A 65 1.92 -16.79 -22.16
CA VAL A 65 2.48 -16.59 -20.82
C VAL A 65 3.27 -15.27 -20.75
N VAL A 66 4.12 -14.99 -21.73
CA VAL A 66 4.86 -13.71 -21.79
C VAL A 66 3.90 -12.52 -21.83
N LYS A 67 2.86 -12.59 -22.67
CA LYS A 67 1.85 -11.53 -22.76
C LYS A 67 1.12 -11.33 -21.42
N MET A 68 0.73 -12.42 -20.76
CA MET A 68 0.06 -12.37 -19.45
C MET A 68 0.92 -11.67 -18.40
N PHE A 69 2.21 -12.00 -18.30
CA PHE A 69 3.12 -11.34 -17.35
C PHE A 69 3.36 -9.86 -17.70
N SER A 70 3.45 -9.52 -18.99
CA SER A 70 3.56 -8.13 -19.44
C SER A 70 2.32 -7.32 -19.10
N ASP A 71 1.12 -7.84 -19.39
CA ASP A 71 -0.17 -7.20 -19.06
C ASP A 71 -0.29 -7.03 -17.53
N ALA A 72 0.15 -8.03 -16.77
CA ALA A 72 0.13 -7.98 -15.32
C ALA A 72 1.08 -6.93 -14.74
N ASN A 73 2.26 -6.79 -15.33
CA ASN A 73 3.24 -5.78 -14.94
C ASN A 73 2.70 -4.34 -15.18
N GLY A 74 1.98 -4.12 -16.27
CA GLY A 74 1.29 -2.86 -16.54
C GLY A 74 0.28 -2.51 -15.45
N LYS A 75 -0.64 -3.45 -15.13
CA LYS A 75 -1.63 -3.27 -14.05
C LYS A 75 -0.98 -3.02 -12.68
N LEU A 76 0.08 -3.76 -12.36
CA LEU A 76 0.81 -3.59 -11.11
C LEU A 76 1.49 -2.21 -11.02
N THR A 77 2.04 -1.72 -12.14
CA THR A 77 2.61 -0.37 -12.21
C THR A 77 1.55 0.70 -11.96
N GLU A 78 0.39 0.61 -12.60
CA GLU A 78 -0.73 1.53 -12.37
C GLU A 78 -1.18 1.52 -10.90
N PHE A 79 -1.28 0.34 -10.29
CA PHE A 79 -1.62 0.18 -8.89
C PHE A 79 -0.56 0.80 -7.97
N ALA A 80 0.73 0.58 -8.25
CA ALA A 80 1.83 1.17 -7.50
C ALA A 80 1.85 2.70 -7.56
N GLU A 81 1.52 3.29 -8.72
CA GLU A 81 1.43 4.75 -8.85
C GLU A 81 0.26 5.34 -8.05
N LYS A 82 -0.91 4.68 -8.02
CA LYS A 82 -2.03 5.09 -7.14
C LYS A 82 -1.60 5.07 -5.67
N GLN A 83 -0.90 4.02 -5.27
CA GLN A 83 -0.39 3.84 -3.92
C GLN A 83 0.60 4.95 -3.54
N LYS A 84 1.60 5.23 -4.40
CA LYS A 84 2.54 6.35 -4.20
C LYS A 84 1.86 7.72 -4.11
N GLY A 85 0.67 7.86 -4.71
CA GLY A 85 -0.14 9.06 -4.65
C GLY A 85 -0.70 9.36 -3.26
N TYR A 86 -0.91 8.34 -2.42
CA TYR A 86 -1.35 8.55 -1.04
C TYR A 86 -0.21 9.12 -0.19
N LYS A 87 -0.52 10.14 0.61
CA LYS A 87 0.43 10.81 1.50
C LYS A 87 -0.08 10.76 2.94
N PRO A 88 0.36 9.77 3.73
CA PRO A 88 0.07 9.72 5.16
C PRO A 88 0.42 11.02 5.87
N LYS A 89 -0.43 11.43 6.81
CA LYS A 89 -0.28 12.68 7.56
C LYS A 89 0.58 12.51 8.81
N THR A 90 0.78 11.29 9.26
CA THR A 90 1.50 10.93 10.48
C THR A 90 2.65 9.97 10.20
N LYS A 91 3.66 9.97 11.06
CA LYS A 91 4.86 9.12 10.87
C LYS A 91 4.54 7.64 11.05
N GLU A 92 3.58 7.34 11.91
CA GLU A 92 3.11 6.00 12.22
C GLU A 92 2.47 5.35 10.98
N VAL A 93 1.56 6.06 10.31
CA VAL A 93 0.92 5.58 9.07
C VAL A 93 1.90 5.64 7.91
N GLN A 94 2.80 6.63 7.85
CA GLN A 94 3.86 6.69 6.85
C GLN A 94 4.76 5.44 6.90
N ALA A 95 5.19 5.02 8.09
CA ALA A 95 6.04 3.85 8.24
C ALA A 95 5.36 2.55 7.76
N ILE A 96 4.04 2.45 7.93
CA ILE A 96 3.23 1.34 7.41
C ILE A 96 3.13 1.41 5.89
N HIS A 97 2.83 2.59 5.35
CA HIS A 97 2.69 2.80 3.91
C HIS A 97 4.02 2.57 3.17
N ASP A 98 5.15 2.98 3.75
CA ASP A 98 6.49 2.74 3.18
C ASP A 98 6.80 1.25 3.02
N LYS A 99 6.37 0.41 3.98
CA LYS A 99 6.49 -1.05 3.87
C LYS A 99 5.63 -1.60 2.73
N TYR A 100 4.43 -1.06 2.57
CA TYR A 100 3.54 -1.42 1.48
C TYR A 100 4.14 -1.04 0.12
N LEU A 101 4.65 0.18 -0.03
CA LEU A 101 5.34 0.62 -1.25
C LEU A 101 6.56 -0.26 -1.57
N LYS A 102 7.37 -0.59 -0.56
CA LYS A 102 8.51 -1.49 -0.74
C LYS A 102 8.09 -2.89 -1.18
N MET A 103 6.96 -3.39 -0.67
CA MET A 103 6.37 -4.65 -1.13
C MET A 103 5.99 -4.57 -2.61
N LEU A 104 5.33 -3.49 -3.06
CA LEU A 104 4.97 -3.28 -4.46
C LEU A 104 6.18 -3.14 -5.39
N ASP A 105 7.22 -2.43 -4.95
CA ASP A 105 8.46 -2.29 -5.73
C ASP A 105 9.12 -3.66 -5.94
N ASN A 106 9.18 -4.48 -4.88
CA ASN A 106 9.69 -5.84 -4.99
C ASN A 106 8.80 -6.72 -5.88
N SER A 107 7.48 -6.61 -5.78
CA SER A 107 6.57 -7.33 -6.68
C SER A 107 6.78 -6.92 -8.13
N THR A 108 6.90 -5.62 -8.41
CA THR A 108 7.15 -5.08 -9.76
C THR A 108 8.48 -5.60 -10.31
N TYR A 109 9.53 -5.63 -9.49
CA TYR A 109 10.79 -6.25 -9.85
C TYR A 109 10.62 -7.72 -10.24
N VAL A 110 9.90 -8.51 -9.43
CA VAL A 110 9.68 -9.94 -9.69
C VAL A 110 8.94 -10.17 -11.01
N PHE A 111 7.88 -9.41 -11.29
CA PHE A 111 7.13 -9.55 -12.56
C PHE A 111 7.99 -9.18 -13.78
N ASN A 112 8.76 -8.10 -13.70
CA ASN A 112 9.70 -7.71 -14.76
C ASN A 112 10.75 -8.79 -14.99
N GLU A 113 11.35 -9.32 -13.92
CA GLU A 113 12.43 -10.30 -14.04
C GLU A 113 11.92 -11.64 -14.59
N ILE A 114 10.71 -12.08 -14.20
CA ILE A 114 10.05 -13.24 -14.81
C ILE A 114 9.81 -13.01 -16.31
N THR A 115 9.32 -11.82 -16.68
CA THR A 115 9.11 -11.47 -18.11
C THR A 115 10.42 -11.53 -18.89
N ASN A 116 11.51 -10.98 -18.34
CA ASN A 116 12.83 -11.02 -18.94
C ASN A 116 13.34 -12.46 -19.12
N MET A 117 13.23 -13.29 -18.08
CA MET A 117 13.65 -14.70 -18.13
C MET A 117 12.83 -15.53 -19.12
N LEU A 118 11.53 -15.26 -19.25
CA LEU A 118 10.69 -15.91 -20.25
C LEU A 118 11.14 -15.56 -21.68
N ASN A 119 11.60 -14.33 -21.90
CA ASN A 119 12.12 -13.90 -23.21
C ASN A 119 13.57 -14.36 -23.49
N ALA A 120 14.30 -14.81 -22.47
CA ALA A 120 15.65 -15.33 -22.61
C ALA A 120 15.67 -16.81 -23.04
N ASP A 121 16.83 -17.29 -23.50
CA ASP A 121 17.07 -18.70 -23.79
C ASP A 121 17.06 -19.56 -22.52
N LYS A 122 17.67 -19.04 -21.43
CA LYS A 122 17.69 -19.66 -20.11
C LYS A 122 17.92 -18.62 -19.00
N PRO A 123 17.30 -18.76 -17.83
CA PRO A 123 17.59 -17.93 -16.68
C PRO A 123 18.98 -18.24 -16.11
N THR A 124 19.67 -17.22 -15.59
CA THR A 124 20.93 -17.40 -14.87
C THR A 124 20.66 -17.79 -13.41
N LYS A 125 21.67 -18.38 -12.75
CA LYS A 125 21.59 -18.70 -11.33
C LYS A 125 21.36 -17.45 -10.47
N GLU A 126 22.03 -16.35 -10.79
CA GLU A 126 21.91 -15.07 -10.08
C GLU A 126 20.49 -14.49 -10.16
N GLN A 127 19.83 -14.60 -11.33
CA GLN A 127 18.44 -14.17 -11.50
C GLN A 127 17.50 -14.97 -10.60
N LEU A 128 17.66 -16.30 -10.55
CA LEU A 128 16.85 -17.18 -9.71
C LEU A 128 17.06 -16.93 -8.22
N GLU A 129 18.31 -16.71 -7.79
CA GLU A 129 18.65 -16.38 -6.39
C GLU A 129 18.05 -15.03 -5.98
N THR A 130 18.18 -14.01 -6.84
CA THR A 130 17.63 -12.67 -6.59
C THR A 130 16.11 -12.70 -6.50
N LEU A 131 15.45 -13.44 -7.38
CA LEU A 131 14.01 -13.64 -7.34
C LEU A 131 13.55 -14.30 -6.04
N THR A 132 14.27 -15.34 -5.61
CA THR A 132 13.96 -16.04 -4.36
C THR A 132 14.08 -15.09 -3.17
N GLN A 133 15.14 -14.29 -3.11
CA GLN A 133 15.34 -13.29 -2.06
C GLN A 133 14.22 -12.24 -2.05
N LYS A 134 13.87 -11.71 -3.23
CA LYS A 134 12.79 -10.72 -3.37
C LYS A 134 11.43 -11.29 -2.96
N GLN A 135 11.15 -12.54 -3.31
CA GLN A 135 9.92 -13.22 -2.91
C GLN A 135 9.85 -13.42 -1.39
N GLN A 136 10.95 -13.81 -0.75
CA GLN A 136 11.02 -13.90 0.72
C GLN A 136 10.81 -12.54 1.38
N GLU A 137 11.39 -11.47 0.80
CA GLU A 137 11.21 -10.11 1.28
C GLU A 137 9.76 -9.64 1.14
N ILE A 138 9.07 -9.96 0.04
CA ILE A 138 7.63 -9.68 -0.15
C ILE A 138 6.80 -10.38 0.93
N ILE A 139 7.05 -11.66 1.20
CA ILE A 139 6.32 -12.42 2.23
C ILE A 139 6.51 -11.78 3.61
N LYS A 140 7.75 -11.41 3.93
CA LYS A 140 8.08 -10.72 5.18
C LYS A 140 7.36 -9.38 5.29
N LEU A 141 7.47 -8.52 4.27
CA LEU A 141 6.83 -7.19 4.23
C LEU A 141 5.31 -7.28 4.30
N THR A 142 4.71 -8.27 3.64
CA THR A 142 3.26 -8.52 3.71
C THR A 142 2.81 -8.79 5.15
N LYS A 143 3.58 -9.62 5.86
CA LYS A 143 3.30 -9.94 7.27
C LYS A 143 3.48 -8.71 8.15
N GLU A 144 4.61 -8.02 8.03
CA GLU A 144 4.91 -6.81 8.81
C GLU A 144 3.85 -5.72 8.59
N TYR A 145 3.48 -5.45 7.34
CA TYR A 145 2.40 -4.52 6.99
C TYR A 145 1.08 -4.86 7.70
N ARG A 146 0.66 -6.13 7.62
CA ARG A 146 -0.58 -6.60 8.25
C ARG A 146 -0.53 -6.46 9.77
N ASP A 147 0.58 -6.87 10.37
CA ASP A 147 0.75 -6.84 11.81
C ASP A 147 0.82 -5.40 12.33
N ASP A 148 1.51 -4.49 11.64
CA ASP A 148 1.57 -3.08 12.02
C ASP A 148 0.22 -2.37 11.90
N ILE A 149 -0.55 -2.64 10.84
CA ILE A 149 -1.92 -2.14 10.71
C ILE A 149 -2.76 -2.61 11.90
N ARG A 150 -2.72 -3.92 12.21
CA ARG A 150 -3.51 -4.48 13.32
C ARG A 150 -3.10 -3.85 14.65
N ASN A 151 -1.81 -3.77 14.92
CA ASN A 151 -1.28 -3.22 16.16
C ASN A 151 -1.66 -1.74 16.32
N LEU A 152 -1.51 -0.92 15.27
CA LEU A 152 -1.86 0.49 15.34
C LEU A 152 -3.37 0.68 15.47
N ALA A 153 -4.18 -0.12 14.77
CA ALA A 153 -5.63 -0.08 14.87
C ALA A 153 -6.12 -0.47 16.27
N GLU A 154 -5.53 -1.49 16.91
CA GLU A 154 -5.84 -1.87 18.29
C GLU A 154 -5.49 -0.74 19.27
N GLN A 155 -4.29 -0.16 19.15
CA GLN A 155 -3.85 0.97 19.97
C GLN A 155 -4.76 2.20 19.84
N LYS A 156 -5.22 2.47 18.61
CA LYS A 156 -6.05 3.64 18.26
C LYS A 156 -7.55 3.37 18.29
N LYS A 157 -7.95 2.14 18.59
CA LYS A 157 -9.35 1.66 18.61
C LYS A 157 -10.07 1.94 17.27
N VAL A 158 -9.43 1.56 16.17
CA VAL A 158 -9.96 1.66 14.80
C VAL A 158 -10.36 0.27 14.31
N GLU A 159 -11.51 0.15 13.62
CA GLU A 159 -11.94 -1.11 13.03
C GLU A 159 -11.18 -1.39 11.72
N VAL A 160 -10.61 -2.58 11.57
CA VAL A 160 -9.94 -3.01 10.34
C VAL A 160 -10.85 -3.95 9.54
N LYS A 161 -11.18 -3.56 8.30
CA LYS A 161 -11.99 -4.37 7.36
C LYS A 161 -11.19 -4.98 6.21
N LEU A 162 -9.93 -4.61 6.06
CA LEU A 162 -9.05 -4.99 4.95
C LEU A 162 -8.70 -6.47 4.86
N PHE A 163 -8.72 -7.20 5.99
CA PHE A 163 -8.20 -8.57 6.08
C PHE A 163 -9.28 -9.61 6.37
N LYS A 164 -10.55 -9.33 6.03
CA LYS A 164 -11.67 -10.25 6.28
C LYS A 164 -11.64 -11.46 5.35
#